data_AF-A0A830GNX4-F1
#
_entry.id   AF-A0A830GNX4-F1
#
_cell.length_a   1.000
_cell.length_b   1.000
_cell.length_c   1.000
_cell.angle_alpha   90.00
_cell.angle_beta   90.00
_cell.angle_gamma   90.00
#
_symmetry.space_group_name_H-M   'P 1'
#
loop_
_entity.id
_entity.type
_entity.pdbx_description
1 polymer ?
#
loop_
_entity_poly.entity_id
_entity_poly.type
_entity_poly.pdbx_seq_one_letter_code
_entity_poly.pdbx_strand_id
1 'polypeptide(L)' 'MASQPCDGCGDRVSIGGGIANIWTQESRPTEGIVLELGDGTEHFLCYDCIDRLPDDAEVTAEDVAALTEES' A
#
# COMPACT_ATOMS: atom_id res chain seq x y z
N MET A 1 -4.41 -15.89 -5.86
CA MET A 1 -4.35 -14.73 -4.94
C MET A 1 -3.32 -13.77 -5.50
N ALA A 2 -3.72 -12.54 -5.84
CA ALA A 2 -2.79 -11.54 -6.31
C ALA A 2 -2.18 -10.85 -5.08
N SER A 3 -0.87 -10.64 -5.11
CA SER A 3 -0.13 -9.94 -4.05
C SER A 3 0.86 -9.00 -4.70
N GLN A 4 1.00 -7.79 -4.17
CA GLN A 4 1.93 -6.78 -4.65
C GLN A 4 2.86 -6.38 -3.49
N PRO A 5 4.17 -6.17 -3.74
CA PRO A 5 5.05 -5.59 -2.71
C PRO A 5 4.57 -4.20 -2.31
N CYS A 6 4.56 -3.91 -1.01
CA CYS A 6 4.39 -2.57 -0.46
C CYS A 6 5.61 -1.72 -0.81
N ASP A 7 5.40 -0.50 -1.32
CA ASP A 7 6.51 0.41 -1.63
C ASP A 7 7.17 0.97 -0.37
N GLY A 8 6.50 0.92 0.79
CA GLY A 8 7.03 1.39 2.07
C GLY A 8 7.87 0.36 2.82
N CYS A 9 7.38 -0.88 3.00
CA CYS A 9 8.09 -1.91 3.77
C CYS A 9 8.64 -3.08 2.91
N GLY A 10 8.29 -3.15 1.62
CA GLY A 10 8.70 -4.25 0.73
C GLY A 10 7.93 -5.56 0.91
N ASP A 11 7.10 -5.71 1.94
CA ASP A 11 6.33 -6.93 2.18
C ASP A 11 5.30 -7.20 1.08
N ARG A 12 5.04 -8.49 0.80
CA ARG A 12 4.01 -8.89 -0.17
C ARG A 12 2.62 -8.80 0.48
N VAL A 13 1.84 -7.83 0.04
CA VAL A 13 0.51 -7.51 0.58
C VAL A 13 -0.57 -8.11 -0.33
N SER A 14 -1.62 -8.68 0.25
CA SER A 14 -2.74 -9.22 -0.52
C SER A 14 -3.53 -8.08 -1.16
N ILE A 15 -3.62 -8.09 -2.49
CA ILE A 15 -4.49 -7.18 -3.23
C ILE A 15 -5.79 -7.89 -3.60
N GLY A 16 -6.89 -7.37 -3.07
CA GLY A 16 -8.23 -7.75 -3.49
C GLY A 16 -8.53 -7.13 -4.85
N GLY A 17 -8.37 -7.89 -5.93
CA GLY A 17 -8.72 -7.36 -7.24
C GLY A 17 -8.22 -8.17 -8.42
N GLY A 18 -9.06 -9.07 -8.89
CA GLY A 18 -9.02 -9.58 -10.26
C GLY A 18 -10.42 -10.05 -10.65
N ILE A 19 -10.77 -9.99 -11.93
CA ILE A 19 -12.02 -10.55 -12.52
C ILE A 19 -12.29 -12.03 -12.15
N ALA A 20 -11.30 -12.75 -11.61
CA ALA A 20 -11.47 -14.07 -11.00
C ALA A 20 -12.29 -14.03 -9.68
N ASN A 21 -12.32 -12.90 -8.98
CA ASN A 21 -12.97 -12.74 -7.67
C ASN A 21 -14.48 -12.40 -7.76
N ILE A 22 -15.03 -12.35 -8.97
CA ILE A 22 -16.49 -12.19 -9.18
C ILE A 22 -17.24 -13.50 -8.84
N TRP A 23 -16.56 -14.65 -8.91
CA TRP A 23 -17.19 -15.98 -8.77
C TRP A 23 -16.81 -16.72 -7.48
N THR A 24 -15.73 -16.32 -6.83
CA THR A 24 -15.31 -16.82 -5.51
C THR A 24 -15.59 -15.75 -4.47
N GLN A 25 -16.45 -16.05 -3.49
CA GLN A 25 -16.67 -15.23 -2.29
C GLN A 25 -15.43 -15.21 -1.37
N GLU A 26 -14.23 -14.98 -1.92
CA GLU A 26 -13.04 -14.74 -1.12
C GLU A 26 -13.12 -13.31 -0.58
N SER A 27 -13.87 -13.16 0.52
CA SER A 27 -14.06 -11.96 1.33
C SER A 27 -12.79 -11.54 2.08
N ARG A 28 -11.59 -11.83 1.56
CA ARG A 28 -10.38 -11.33 2.22
C ARG A 28 -10.29 -9.84 1.91
N PRO A 29 -10.25 -8.98 2.94
CA PRO A 29 -10.05 -7.56 2.73
C PRO A 29 -8.73 -7.34 1.99
N THR A 30 -8.70 -6.36 1.09
CA THR A 30 -7.45 -5.79 0.58
C THR A 30 -6.59 -5.39 1.78
N GLU A 31 -5.30 -5.69 1.77
CA GLU A 31 -4.39 -5.31 2.86
C GLU A 31 -3.59 -4.04 2.54
N GLY A 32 -3.88 -3.40 1.39
CA GLY A 32 -3.25 -2.15 0.93
C GLY A 32 -4.03 -1.48 -0.20
N ILE A 33 -3.60 -0.27 -0.56
CA ILE A 33 -4.20 0.59 -1.60
C ILE A 33 -3.14 1.42 -2.32
N VAL A 34 -3.43 1.82 -3.56
CA VAL A 34 -2.62 2.81 -4.29
C VAL A 34 -3.04 4.22 -3.87
N LEU A 35 -2.09 5.03 -3.44
CA LEU A 35 -2.27 6.43 -3.04
C LEU A 35 -1.47 7.34 -3.97
N GLU A 36 -2.09 8.46 -4.36
CA GLU A 36 -1.39 9.60 -4.95
C GLU A 36 -0.88 10.50 -3.81
N LEU A 37 0.41 10.82 -3.82
CA LEU A 37 1.10 11.59 -2.79
C LEU A 37 1.15 13.09 -3.14
N GLY A 38 1.59 13.93 -2.20
CA GLY A 38 1.68 15.38 -2.36
C GLY A 38 2.65 15.85 -3.45
N ASP A 39 3.65 15.03 -3.80
CA ASP A 39 4.56 15.26 -4.93
C ASP A 39 4.00 14.74 -6.28
N GLY A 40 2.78 14.19 -6.29
CA GLY A 40 2.11 13.68 -7.49
C GLY A 40 2.56 12.29 -7.93
N THR A 41 3.31 11.58 -7.08
CA THR A 41 3.70 10.18 -7.31
C THR A 41 2.60 9.23 -6.80
N GLU A 42 2.48 8.08 -7.46
CA GLU A 42 1.55 7.03 -7.06
C GLU A 42 2.32 5.87 -6.42
N HIS A 43 1.93 5.47 -5.20
CA HIS A 43 2.57 4.42 -4.43
C HIS A 43 1.56 3.43 -3.89
N PHE A 44 1.89 2.13 -3.90
CA PHE A 44 1.09 1.09 -3.28
C PHE A 44 1.58 0.79 -1.87
N LEU A 45 0.75 1.07 -0.87
CA LEU A 45 1.09 0.94 0.54
C LEU A 45 0.13 0.00 1.27
N CYS A 46 0.66 -0.82 2.19
CA CYS A 46 -0.17 -1.53 3.16
C CYS A 46 -0.75 -0.56 4.20
N TYR A 47 -1.85 -0.94 4.84
CA TYR A 47 -2.46 -0.10 5.87
C TYR A 47 -1.52 0.19 7.04
N ASP A 48 -0.62 -0.73 7.40
CA ASP A 48 0.39 -0.49 8.44
C ASP A 48 1.41 0.60 8.06
N CYS A 49 1.80 0.69 6.78
CA CYS A 49 2.69 1.75 6.32
C CYS A 49 1.96 3.08 6.24
N ILE A 50 0.69 3.06 5.83
CA ILE A 50 -0.13 4.27 5.76
C ILE A 50 -0.30 4.90 7.15
N ASP A 51 -0.51 4.09 8.19
CA ASP A 51 -0.64 4.55 9.58
C ASP A 51 0.65 5.17 10.16
N ARG A 52 1.80 4.90 9.53
CA ARG A 52 3.12 5.46 9.93
C ARG A 52 3.48 6.74 9.20
N LEU A 53 2.77 7.09 8.13
CA LEU A 53 3.04 8.29 7.37
C LEU A 53 2.79 9.55 8.24
N PRO A 54 3.51 10.66 7.98
CA PRO A 54 3.27 11.89 8.70
C PRO A 54 1.86 12.44 8.41
N ASP A 55 1.10 12.72 9.46
CA ASP A 55 -0.25 13.33 9.37
C ASP A 55 -0.19 14.87 9.48
N ASP A 56 0.91 15.43 10.01
CA ASP A 56 1.15 16.87 10.20
C ASP A 56 1.82 17.56 8.98
N ALA A 57 2.07 16.83 7.89
CA ALA A 57 2.73 17.34 6.69
C ALA A 57 2.19 16.67 5.41
N GLU A 58 2.49 17.27 4.26
CA GLU A 58 2.21 16.63 2.98
C GLU A 58 3.14 15.43 2.79
N VAL A 59 2.56 14.24 2.66
CA VAL A 59 3.30 13.00 2.42
C VAL A 59 3.87 13.00 1.01
N THR A 60 5.13 12.58 0.88
CA THR A 60 5.84 12.45 -0.39
C THR A 60 6.51 11.10 -0.57
N ALA A 61 7.05 10.85 -1.76
CA ALA A 61 7.87 9.66 -2.03
C ALA A 61 9.08 9.51 -1.10
N GLU A 62 9.62 10.61 -0.57
CA GLU A 62 10.72 10.56 0.42
C GLU A 62 10.26 9.96 1.76
N ASP A 63 9.05 10.30 2.21
CA ASP A 63 8.45 9.74 3.42
C ASP A 63 8.19 8.23 3.27
N VAL A 64 7.76 7.80 2.08
CA VAL A 64 7.61 6.37 1.78
C VAL A 64 8.95 5.64 1.80
N ALA A 65 10.00 6.22 1.21
CA ALA A 65 11.34 5.63 1.20
C ALA A 65 11.92 5.48 2.61
N ALA A 66 11.63 6.43 3.51
CA ALA A 66 12.06 6.37 4.90
C ALA A 66 11.48 5.16 5.66
N LEU A 67 10.28 4.70 5.32
CA LEU A 67 9.65 3.52 5.94
C LEU A 67 10.42 2.21 5.67
N THR A 68 11.16 2.12 4.56
CA THR A 68 11.97 0.94 4.23
C THR A 68 13.22 0.86 5.10
N GLU A 69 13.76 2.00 5.53
CA GLU A 69 14.96 2.06 6.35
C GLU A 69 14.71 1.64 7.81
N GLU A 70 13.43 1.62 8.24
CA GLU A 70 13.01 1.21 9.59
C GLU A 70 12.52 -0.25 9.70
N SER A 71 12.52 -1.03 8.61
CA SER A 71 11.99 -2.41 8.56
C SER A 71 13.02 -3.52 8.70
#